data_AF-D0NS99-F1
#
_entry.id   AF-D0NS99-F1
#
_cell.length_a   1.000
_cell.length_b   1.000
_cell.length_c   1.000
_cell.angle_alpha   90.00
_cell.angle_beta   90.00
_cell.angle_gamma   90.00
#
_symmetry.space_group_name_H-M   'P 1'
#
loop_
_entity.id
_entity.type
_entity.pdbx_description
1 polymer ?
#
loop_
_entity_poly.entity_id
_entity_poly.type
_entity_poly.pdbx_seq_one_letter_code
_entity_poly.pdbx_strand_id
1 'polypeptide(L)'
;MNNQFGRKEVRYHNRSNELICAVRVALWNYKPAAVFGTRASDPALSVKTGGITSTEIAAIVKSAATKAGHGPARFSTHYVQIGGATVLLNTGVDRLVIKLMGRWLSNAFEEYSVLSFKGSAELSRNMCL
;
A
#
# COMPACT_ATOMS: atom_id res chain seq x y z
N MET A 1 -3.90 10.22 5.84
CA MET A 1 -2.48 9.99 5.48
C MET A 1 -1.94 11.23 4.80
N ASN A 2 -0.64 11.48 4.93
CA ASN A 2 0.02 12.62 4.31
C ASN A 2 0.61 12.23 2.95
N ASN A 3 0.81 13.18 2.05
CA ASN A 3 1.64 12.98 0.85
C ASN A 3 3.14 13.08 1.18
N GLN A 4 4.00 12.94 0.16
CA GLN A 4 5.46 12.95 0.30
C GLN A 4 6.06 14.20 0.96
N PHE A 5 5.32 15.31 1.07
CA PHE A 5 5.75 16.54 1.79
C PHE A 5 5.03 16.73 3.12
N GLY A 6 4.36 15.71 3.65
CA GLY A 6 3.68 15.79 4.95
C GLY A 6 2.33 16.50 4.90
N ARG A 7 1.80 16.88 3.72
CA ARG A 7 0.47 17.50 3.63
C ARG A 7 -0.63 16.45 3.76
N LYS A 8 -1.64 16.73 4.59
CA LYS A 8 -2.82 15.88 4.77
C LYS A 8 -3.61 15.80 3.47
N GLU A 9 -4.01 14.59 3.06
CA GLU A 9 -5.04 14.43 2.03
C GLU A 9 -5.99 13.29 2.39
N VAL A 10 -7.27 13.47 2.04
CA VAL A 10 -8.36 12.55 2.30
C VAL A 10 -8.77 11.85 1.02
N ARG A 11 -9.08 10.56 1.11
CA ARG A 11 -9.67 9.77 0.02
C ARG A 11 -10.72 8.84 0.55
N TYR A 12 -11.66 8.54 -0.33
CA TYR A 12 -12.70 7.57 -0.08
C TYR A 12 -12.32 6.28 -0.79
N HIS A 13 -12.30 5.19 -0.03
CA HIS A 13 -12.11 3.85 -0.56
C HIS A 13 -13.41 3.09 -0.40
N ASN A 14 -13.84 2.43 -1.46
CA ASN A 14 -15.00 1.55 -1.43
C ASN A 14 -14.60 0.17 -0.90
N ARG A 15 -15.61 -0.58 -0.44
CA ARG A 15 -15.44 -1.97 -0.01
C ARG A 15 -15.03 -2.83 -1.21
N SER A 16 -13.92 -3.55 -1.10
CA SER A 16 -13.59 -4.67 -1.99
C SER A 16 -14.05 -6.00 -1.38
N ASN A 17 -14.16 -7.03 -2.22
CA ASN A 17 -14.45 -8.41 -1.79
C ASN A 17 -13.21 -9.19 -1.36
N GLU A 18 -12.04 -8.55 -1.39
CA GLU A 18 -10.75 -9.15 -1.06
C GLU A 18 -10.55 -9.36 0.45
N LEU A 19 -9.58 -10.22 0.80
CA LEU A 19 -9.15 -10.42 2.19
C LEU A 19 -8.67 -9.09 2.82
N ILE A 20 -7.83 -8.36 2.08
CA ILE A 20 -7.34 -7.04 2.47
C ILE A 20 -8.24 -5.98 1.83
N CYS A 21 -9.07 -5.34 2.64
CA CYS A 21 -10.05 -4.34 2.22
C CYS A 21 -9.98 -3.13 3.16
N ALA A 22 -9.82 -1.93 2.61
CA ALA A 22 -9.68 -0.70 3.40
C ALA A 22 -10.83 -0.48 4.39
N VAL A 23 -12.07 -0.77 3.96
CA VAL A 23 -13.27 -0.69 4.81
C VAL A 23 -13.23 -1.72 5.94
N ARG A 24 -12.81 -2.96 5.65
CA ARG A 24 -12.69 -4.01 6.67
C ARG A 24 -11.61 -3.67 7.69
N VAL A 25 -10.47 -3.16 7.24
CA VAL A 25 -9.38 -2.70 8.11
C VAL A 25 -9.86 -1.55 9.00
N ALA A 26 -10.58 -0.55 8.45
CA ALA A 26 -11.15 0.53 9.24
C ALA A 26 -12.10 0.00 10.35
N LEU A 27 -12.95 -0.98 10.03
CA LEU A 27 -13.82 -1.62 11.00
C LEU A 27 -13.06 -2.38 12.09
N TRP A 28 -11.96 -3.05 11.75
CA TRP A 28 -11.09 -3.74 12.71
C TRP A 28 -10.37 -2.79 13.67
N ASN A 29 -10.21 -1.52 13.31
CA ASN A 29 -9.67 -0.50 14.22
C ASN A 29 -10.79 0.17 15.03
N TYR A 30 -11.94 0.45 14.41
CA TYR A 30 -13.05 1.14 15.06
C TYR A 30 -13.73 0.29 16.15
N LYS A 31 -14.03 -0.99 15.87
CA LYS A 31 -14.76 -1.85 16.81
C LYS A 31 -14.03 -2.06 18.15
N PRO A 32 -12.72 -2.38 18.18
CA PRO A 32 -12.01 -2.55 19.43
C PRO A 32 -11.47 -1.24 20.01
N ALA A 33 -11.67 -0.08 19.39
CA ALA A 33 -11.19 1.21 19.90
C ALA A 33 -11.60 1.46 21.36
N ALA A 34 -12.85 1.13 21.71
CA ALA A 34 -13.33 1.22 23.09
C ALA A 34 -12.61 0.23 24.04
N VAL A 35 -12.33 -0.99 23.57
CA VAL A 35 -11.61 -2.03 24.33
C VAL A 35 -10.14 -1.64 24.54
N PHE A 36 -9.53 -1.00 23.54
CA PHE A 36 -8.16 -0.51 23.61
C PHE A 36 -8.04 0.84 24.34
N GLY A 37 -9.15 1.50 24.66
CA GLY A 37 -9.15 2.80 25.33
C GLY A 37 -8.58 3.94 24.48
N THR A 38 -8.64 3.83 23.15
CA THR A 38 -8.09 4.84 22.24
C THR A 38 -8.96 6.10 22.21
N ARG A 39 -8.33 7.27 22.19
CA ARG A 39 -8.97 8.59 22.10
C ARG A 39 -9.03 9.06 20.66
N ALA A 40 -9.90 10.04 20.39
CA ALA A 40 -10.01 10.66 19.06
C ALA A 40 -8.71 11.36 18.60
N SER A 41 -7.86 11.78 19.54
CA SER A 41 -6.55 12.37 19.26
C SER A 41 -5.48 11.33 18.90
N ASP A 42 -5.73 10.05 19.18
CA ASP A 42 -4.74 9.00 18.98
C ASP A 42 -4.63 8.65 17.48
N PRO A 43 -3.49 8.10 17.04
CA PRO A 43 -3.36 7.60 15.68
C PRO A 43 -4.49 6.62 15.32
N ALA A 44 -4.94 6.65 14.07
CA ALA A 44 -6.03 5.79 13.60
C ALA A 44 -5.78 4.29 13.77
N LEU A 45 -4.50 3.88 13.82
CA LEU A 45 -4.05 2.52 14.09
C LEU A 45 -3.40 2.47 15.49
N SER A 46 -4.23 2.57 16.53
CA SER A 46 -3.77 2.51 17.92
C SER A 46 -4.30 1.27 18.63
N VAL A 47 -3.45 0.73 19.50
CA VAL A 47 -3.76 -0.34 20.45
C VAL A 47 -3.56 0.21 21.86
N LYS A 48 -3.82 -0.61 22.89
CA LYS A 48 -3.70 -0.20 24.31
C LYS A 48 -2.32 0.39 24.65
N THR A 49 -1.26 -0.04 23.97
CA THR A 49 0.12 0.40 24.18
C THR A 49 0.51 1.63 23.34
N GLY A 50 -0.42 2.19 22.55
CA GLY A 50 -0.18 3.35 21.69
C GLY A 50 -0.34 3.06 20.20
N GLY A 51 0.15 3.98 19.37
CA GLY A 51 0.10 3.87 17.91
C GLY A 51 1.05 2.82 17.36
N ILE A 52 0.60 2.05 16.37
CA ILE A 52 1.44 1.06 15.68
C ILE A 52 2.53 1.77 14.88
N THR A 53 3.78 1.35 15.07
CA THR A 53 4.96 1.95 14.46
C THR A 53 5.31 1.32 13.10
N SER A 54 6.05 2.06 12.28
CA SER A 54 6.57 1.55 10.99
C SER A 54 7.52 0.37 11.19
N THR A 55 8.27 0.35 12.30
CA THR A 55 9.20 -0.75 12.65
C THR A 55 8.47 -2.03 12.98
N GLU A 56 7.36 -1.97 13.72
CA GLU A 56 6.51 -3.13 14.00
C GLU A 56 5.91 -3.71 12.70
N ILE A 57 5.37 -2.84 11.83
CA ILE A 57 4.85 -3.28 10.53
C ILE A 57 5.97 -3.90 9.68
N ALA A 58 7.15 -3.29 9.62
CA ALA A 58 8.28 -3.82 8.87
C ALA A 58 8.70 -5.21 9.38
N ALA A 59 8.71 -5.44 10.70
CA ALA A 59 9.00 -6.74 11.28
C ALA A 59 7.96 -7.80 10.87
N ILE A 60 6.67 -7.46 10.88
CA ILE A 60 5.59 -8.35 10.44
C ILE A 60 5.75 -8.71 8.96
N VAL A 61 5.98 -7.70 8.10
CA VAL A 61 6.16 -7.91 6.65
C VAL A 61 7.37 -8.80 6.38
N LYS A 62 8.50 -8.57 7.06
CA LYS A 62 9.70 -9.41 6.94
C LYS A 62 9.44 -10.85 7.40
N SER A 63 8.73 -11.03 8.50
CA SER A 63 8.34 -12.37 8.97
C SER A 63 7.47 -13.10 7.95
N ALA A 64 6.49 -12.42 7.36
CA ALA A 64 5.66 -12.98 6.30
C ALA A 64 6.49 -13.35 5.05
N ALA A 65 7.44 -12.51 4.65
CA ALA A 65 8.35 -12.80 3.55
C ALA A 65 9.19 -14.07 3.81
N THR A 66 9.76 -14.22 5.02
CA THR A 66 10.49 -15.43 5.41
C THR A 66 9.61 -16.67 5.33
N LYS A 67 8.37 -16.61 5.85
CA LYS A 67 7.41 -17.72 5.78
C LYS A 67 7.02 -18.09 4.35
N ALA A 68 7.05 -17.13 3.43
CA ALA A 68 6.82 -17.35 2.01
C ALA A 68 8.09 -17.80 1.24
N GLY A 69 9.21 -18.03 1.92
CA GLY A 69 10.47 -18.46 1.30
C GLY A 69 11.27 -17.34 0.63
N HIS A 70 10.95 -16.07 0.91
CA HIS A 70 11.68 -14.92 0.38
C HIS A 70 12.71 -14.38 1.38
N GLY A 71 13.78 -13.77 0.85
CA GLY A 71 14.80 -13.11 1.67
C GLY A 71 14.27 -11.83 2.34
N PRO A 72 14.16 -11.75 3.67
CA PRO A 72 13.50 -10.65 4.38
C PRO A 72 14.22 -9.30 4.23
N ALA A 73 15.52 -9.30 3.91
CA ALA A 73 16.31 -8.09 3.69
C ALA A 73 15.77 -7.21 2.54
N ARG A 74 15.00 -7.80 1.61
CA ARG A 74 14.41 -7.09 0.47
C ARG A 74 13.07 -6.42 0.79
N PHE A 75 12.51 -6.65 1.98
CA PHE A 75 11.16 -6.20 2.32
C PHE A 75 11.17 -5.11 3.38
N SER A 76 10.37 -4.07 3.14
CA SER A 76 10.13 -2.95 4.04
C SER A 76 8.69 -2.45 3.86
N THR A 77 8.27 -1.49 4.68
CA THR A 77 6.99 -0.79 4.46
C THR A 77 6.93 -0.09 3.10
N HIS A 78 8.06 0.47 2.64
CA HIS A 78 8.15 1.10 1.32
C HIS A 78 8.08 0.10 0.16
N TYR A 79 8.58 -1.12 0.36
CA TYR A 79 8.47 -2.19 -0.64
C TYR A 79 7.02 -2.52 -0.98
N VAL A 80 6.11 -2.47 -0.01
CA VAL A 80 4.67 -2.70 -0.25
C VAL A 80 4.08 -1.64 -1.19
N GLN A 81 4.52 -0.38 -1.05
CA GLN A 81 4.08 0.70 -1.93
C GLN A 81 4.59 0.52 -3.37
N ILE A 82 5.87 0.16 -3.52
CA ILE A 82 6.49 -0.13 -4.82
C ILE A 82 5.82 -1.33 -5.49
N GLY A 83 5.59 -2.41 -4.73
CA GLY A 83 4.90 -3.61 -5.21
C GLY A 83 3.48 -3.30 -5.67
N GLY A 84 2.73 -2.49 -4.90
CA GLY A 84 1.41 -2.02 -5.29
C GLY A 84 1.41 -1.23 -6.60
N ALA A 85 2.33 -0.27 -6.76
CA ALA A 85 2.49 0.49 -8.00
C ALA A 85 2.86 -0.43 -9.19
N THR A 86 3.75 -1.40 -8.96
CA THR A 86 4.13 -2.42 -9.95
C THR A 86 2.93 -3.24 -10.41
N VAL A 87 2.09 -3.71 -9.50
CA VAL A 87 0.88 -4.47 -9.85
C VAL A 87 -0.10 -3.62 -10.65
N LEU A 88 -0.33 -2.37 -10.24
CA LEU A 88 -1.21 -1.45 -10.96
C LEU A 88 -0.70 -1.17 -12.39
N LEU A 89 0.62 -0.94 -12.54
CA LEU A 89 1.24 -0.75 -13.85
C LEU A 89 1.00 -1.97 -14.76
N ASN A 90 1.22 -3.17 -14.24
CA ASN A 90 1.08 -4.42 -14.99
C ASN A 90 -0.38 -4.81 -15.28
N THR A 91 -1.36 -4.14 -14.68
CA THR A 91 -2.79 -4.33 -14.97
C THR A 91 -3.32 -3.25 -15.92
N GLY A 92 -2.44 -2.40 -16.47
CA GLY A 92 -2.81 -1.36 -17.42
C GLY A 92 -3.48 -0.16 -16.79
N VAL A 93 -3.40 0.00 -15.47
CA VAL A 93 -3.94 1.19 -14.80
C VAL A 93 -3.15 2.42 -15.26
N ASP A 94 -3.89 3.47 -15.62
CA ASP A 94 -3.30 4.72 -16.11
C ASP A 94 -2.28 5.31 -15.11
N ARG A 95 -1.16 5.82 -15.64
CA ARG A 95 -0.06 6.31 -14.80
C ARG A 95 -0.48 7.46 -13.89
N LEU A 96 -1.39 8.33 -14.32
CA LEU A 96 -1.87 9.44 -13.51
C LEU A 96 -2.68 8.89 -12.33
N VAL A 97 -3.47 7.85 -12.56
CA VAL A 97 -4.17 7.14 -11.49
C VAL A 97 -3.17 6.54 -10.51
N ILE A 98 -2.11 5.88 -10.96
CA ILE A 98 -1.05 5.33 -10.09
C ILE A 98 -0.35 6.44 -9.29
N LYS A 99 0.07 7.51 -9.97
CA LYS A 99 0.74 8.67 -9.38
C LYS A 99 -0.12 9.30 -8.29
N LEU A 100 -1.38 9.59 -8.62
CA LEU A 100 -2.35 10.10 -7.69
C LEU A 100 -2.52 9.11 -6.54
N MET A 101 -2.83 7.83 -6.78
CA MET A 101 -3.01 6.79 -5.75
C MET A 101 -1.85 6.68 -4.77
N GLY A 102 -0.61 6.69 -5.26
CA GLY A 102 0.58 6.60 -4.42
C GLY A 102 1.02 7.92 -3.77
N ARG A 103 0.32 9.04 -4.02
CA ARG A 103 0.65 10.39 -3.51
C ARG A 103 2.03 10.89 -3.94
N TRP A 104 2.43 10.50 -5.15
CA TRP A 104 3.69 10.89 -5.77
C TRP A 104 3.51 12.25 -6.45
N LEU A 105 4.37 13.20 -6.12
CA LEU A 105 4.39 14.52 -6.78
C LEU A 105 5.33 14.52 -7.98
N SER A 106 6.42 13.75 -7.90
CA SER A 106 7.29 13.44 -9.04
C SER A 106 6.88 12.12 -9.70
N ASN A 107 7.54 11.79 -10.80
CA ASN A 107 7.39 10.50 -11.49
C ASN A 107 8.35 9.44 -10.95
N ALA A 108 8.94 9.62 -9.75
CA ALA A 108 9.89 8.66 -9.18
C ALA A 108 9.32 7.23 -9.02
N PHE A 109 7.99 7.07 -8.95
CA PHE A 109 7.35 5.75 -8.94
C PHE A 109 7.59 4.95 -10.22
N GLU A 110 7.83 5.62 -11.35
CA GLU A 110 8.11 4.98 -12.63
C GLU A 110 9.45 4.23 -12.59
N GLU A 111 10.45 4.76 -11.85
CA GLU A 111 11.78 4.14 -11.73
C GLU A 111 11.77 2.83 -10.92
N TYR A 112 10.87 2.71 -9.94
CA TYR A 112 10.80 1.53 -9.08
C TYR A 112 9.79 0.48 -9.56
N SER A 113 8.91 0.84 -10.50
CA SER A 113 7.89 -0.07 -11.00
C SER A 113 8.47 -0.99 -12.08
N VAL A 114 8.25 -2.29 -11.96
CA VAL A 114 8.81 -3.28 -12.90
C VAL A 114 7.77 -3.74 -13.91
N LEU A 115 8.03 -3.55 -15.19
CA LEU A 115 7.18 -4.15 -16.24
C LEU A 115 7.43 -5.66 -16.31
N SER A 116 6.37 -6.44 -16.09
CA SER A 116 6.38 -7.90 -16.17
C SER A 116 5.93 -8.39 -17.55
N PHE A 117 6.19 -9.67 -17.84
CA PHE A 117 5.69 -10.34 -19.04
C PHE A 117 4.17 -10.16 -19.23
N LYS A 118 3.38 -10.20 -18.14
CA LYS A 118 1.93 -10.00 -18.21
C LYS A 118 1.57 -8.58 -18.65
N GLY A 119 2.28 -7.58 -18.12
CA GLY A 119 2.06 -6.17 -18.48
C GLY A 119 2.48 -5.84 -19.91
N SER A 120 3.44 -6.58 -20.48
CA SER A 120 3.88 -6.39 -21.87
C SER A 120 3.17 -7.27 -22.90
N ALA A 121 2.41 -8.29 -22.47
CA ALA A 121 1.81 -9.29 -23.36
C ALA A 121 0.90 -8.69 -24.44
N GLU A 122 0.21 -7.60 -24.15
CA GLU A 122 -0.71 -6.94 -25.08
C GLU A 122 -0.07 -5.81 -25.88
N LEU A 123 1.14 -5.38 -25.52
CA LEU A 123 1.83 -4.26 -26.16
C LEU A 123 2.17 -4.57 -27.62
N SER A 124 2.50 -5.83 -27.93
CA SER A 124 2.81 -6.26 -29.30
C SER A 124 1.67 -5.98 -30.29
N ARG A 125 0.41 -6.10 -29.85
CA ARG A 125 -0.77 -5.80 -30.68
C ARG A 125 -0.91 -4.31 -31.01
N ASN A 126 -0.33 -3.44 -30.19
CA ASN A 126 -0.31 -2.00 -30.39
C ASN A 126 0.98 -1.49 -31.04
N MET A 127 1.97 -2.38 -31.26
CA MET A 127 3.26 -2.06 -31.89
C MET A 127 3.33 -2.50 -33.36
N CYS A 128 2.32 -3.19 -33.89
CA CYS A 128 2.17 -3.39 -35.32
C CYS A 128 1.66 -2.10 -35.97
N LEU A 129 2.54 -1.45 -36.74
CA LEU A 129 2.18 -0.42 -37.73
C LEU A 129 1.47 -1.07 -38.92
#